data_AF-T1HZI4-F1
#
_entry.id   AF-T1HZI4-F1
#
_cell.length_a   1.000
_cell.length_b   1.000
_cell.length_c   1.000
_cell.angle_alpha   90.00
_cell.angle_beta   90.00
_cell.angle_gamma   90.00
#
_symmetry.space_group_name_H-M   'P 1'
#
loop_
_entity.id
_entity.type
_entity.pdbx_description
1 polymer ?
#
loop_
_entity_poly.entity_id
_entity_poly.type
_entity_poly.pdbx_seq_one_letter_code
_entity_poly.pdbx_strand_id
1 'polypeptide(L)'
;LKGNKGGVSVRMEVHNTSMCFVNAHLAAHVEEFERRNQDFKDICSRTLFTSFTPPKSIKDHDQIYWLGDLNYRITGLSPAVVKKHIENENYSAILEFDQLNRQRRSGAVFQNFIEGPISFRPTYKYDPGTDNWDSSEKNRAPAWCDRILWRGKSIYQIEYRSHNIYKISDHKPVSSIFRSEVRIIDTVKYRKIHEEVMKKLDRLENEFLPQAHVDTNEIQFDTVVYLESQTKDLIIANVGQVPVKFEFIKKLDDANYCKDWLRIEPYMGDVKPGEKCDIKLEVLVDKKSAYKLNSGQDHLYDILVLHLVGGKDIFITVTGEYERSCFGTSLETLSNIPVPIKEIPLGKLVEMEKKRSVGSLVAREDGGGSYPVPKEVWFLVDHLHRHGMKQPHLFIQPGLPSEISAIRHWLDNWSLVPLQGSVHSVAEALLLLLDSTPEPIVPYEVHHRSLESASNYLQCKQIVQELPYHSKNVFIYLCLFLRELLTHSEDNGLDIKTL
;
A
#
# COMPACT_ATOMS: atom_id res chain seq x y z
N LEU A 1 22.35 23.68 -44.62
CA LEU A 1 22.84 22.65 -45.56
C LEU A 1 23.85 23.30 -46.51
N LYS A 2 25.16 23.27 -46.20
CA LYS A 2 26.24 23.72 -47.10
C LYS A 2 27.03 22.51 -47.64
N GLY A 3 26.32 21.51 -48.17
CA GLY A 3 26.94 20.30 -48.72
C GLY A 3 26.32 19.96 -50.07
N ASN A 4 27.17 19.83 -51.11
CA ASN A 4 26.76 19.45 -52.47
C ASN A 4 26.68 17.91 -52.66
N LYS A 5 26.83 17.16 -51.57
CA LYS A 5 26.89 15.69 -51.45
C LYS A 5 26.29 15.29 -50.10
N GLY A 6 25.67 14.12 -50.02
CA GLY A 6 24.97 13.64 -48.82
C GLY A 6 23.81 12.71 -49.17
N GLY A 7 22.83 12.59 -48.27
CA GLY A 7 21.65 11.78 -48.49
C GLY A 7 20.38 12.41 -47.93
N VAL A 8 19.26 12.12 -48.57
CA VAL A 8 17.92 12.46 -48.12
C VAL A 8 17.16 11.15 -47.92
N SER A 9 16.46 11.01 -46.79
CA SER A 9 15.71 9.81 -46.48
C SER A 9 14.25 10.12 -46.20
N VAL A 10 13.35 9.27 -46.69
CA VAL A 10 11.92 9.29 -46.38
C VAL A 10 11.55 7.94 -45.80
N ARG A 11 10.78 7.95 -44.70
CA ARG A 11 10.19 6.73 -44.16
C ARG A 11 8.68 6.77 -44.24
N MET A 12 8.07 5.60 -44.37
CA MET A 12 6.63 5.44 -44.31
C MET A 12 6.24 4.11 -43.68
N GLU A 13 4.99 4.02 -43.26
CA GLU A 13 4.39 2.80 -42.73
C GLU A 13 3.32 2.35 -43.70
N VAL A 14 3.45 1.14 -44.20
CA VAL A 14 2.46 0.52 -45.08
C VAL A 14 1.89 -0.65 -44.29
N HIS A 15 0.64 -0.50 -43.84
CA HIS A 15 0.03 -1.38 -42.85
C HIS A 15 0.91 -1.53 -41.61
N ASN A 16 1.40 -2.73 -41.30
CA ASN A 16 2.26 -3.00 -40.14
C ASN A 16 3.71 -3.32 -40.56
N THR A 17 4.14 -2.77 -41.70
CA THR A 17 5.51 -2.87 -42.21
C THR A 17 6.09 -1.48 -42.40
N SER A 18 7.23 -1.24 -41.75
CA SER A 18 7.97 0.02 -41.84
C SER A 18 8.95 -0.01 -43.01
N MET A 19 8.88 1.02 -43.87
CA MET A 19 9.73 1.17 -45.05
C MET A 19 10.55 2.46 -44.96
N CYS A 20 11.81 2.41 -45.40
CA CYS A 20 12.70 3.57 -45.49
C CYS A 20 13.36 3.63 -46.87
N PHE A 21 13.30 4.78 -47.52
CA PHE A 21 13.91 5.06 -48.81
C PHE A 21 15.00 6.11 -48.61
N VAL A 22 16.22 5.80 -49.03
CA VAL A 22 17.39 6.67 -48.91
C VAL A 22 17.87 7.00 -50.31
N ASN A 23 17.86 8.28 -50.68
CA ASN A 23 18.51 8.77 -51.90
C ASN A 23 19.84 9.43 -51.52
N ALA A 24 20.95 8.97 -52.09
CA ALA A 24 22.28 9.47 -51.77
C ALA A 24 23.04 9.95 -53.01
N HIS A 25 23.83 10.99 -52.83
CA HIS A 25 24.80 11.48 -53.79
C HIS A 25 26.16 11.58 -53.08
N LEU A 26 27.00 10.54 -53.26
CA LEU A 26 28.26 10.38 -52.53
C LEU A 26 29.44 11.07 -53.25
N ALA A 27 30.57 11.25 -52.55
CA ALA A 27 31.76 11.91 -53.08
C ALA A 27 32.20 11.39 -54.46
N ALA A 28 32.52 12.35 -55.35
CA ALA A 28 33.01 12.09 -56.70
C ALA A 28 34.52 11.77 -56.72
N HIS A 29 35.08 11.57 -57.92
CA HIS A 29 36.48 11.19 -58.21
C HIS A 29 36.80 9.72 -57.94
N VAL A 30 37.64 9.12 -58.80
CA VAL A 30 37.87 7.67 -58.80
C VAL A 30 38.67 7.24 -57.57
N GLU A 31 39.58 8.08 -57.11
CA GLU A 31 40.47 7.86 -55.98
C GLU A 31 39.73 7.85 -54.62
N GLU A 32 38.59 8.54 -54.53
CA GLU A 32 37.91 8.88 -53.26
C GLU A 32 36.91 7.80 -52.77
N PHE A 33 37.24 6.50 -52.89
CA PHE A 33 36.30 5.46 -52.46
C PHE A 33 36.19 5.36 -50.93
N GLU A 34 37.25 5.65 -50.18
CA GLU A 34 37.20 5.75 -48.72
C GLU A 34 36.29 6.89 -48.28
N ARG A 35 36.32 8.03 -48.99
CA ARG A 35 35.40 9.14 -48.72
C ARG A 35 33.95 8.74 -48.98
N ARG A 36 33.65 8.01 -50.06
CA ARG A 36 32.30 7.44 -50.30
C ARG A 36 31.88 6.48 -49.20
N ASN A 37 32.80 5.64 -48.72
CA ASN A 37 32.53 4.76 -47.59
C ASN A 37 32.19 5.56 -46.32
N GLN A 38 32.89 6.66 -46.08
CA GLN A 38 32.62 7.55 -44.96
C GLN A 38 31.28 8.29 -45.13
N ASP A 39 30.97 8.79 -46.32
CA ASP A 39 29.67 9.43 -46.60
C ASP A 39 28.51 8.46 -46.32
N PHE A 40 28.62 7.18 -46.70
CA PHE A 40 27.65 6.14 -46.36
C PHE A 40 27.47 5.97 -44.84
N LYS A 41 28.58 5.89 -44.09
CA LYS A 41 28.57 5.76 -42.62
C LYS A 41 27.97 7.00 -41.94
N ASP A 42 28.27 8.19 -42.46
CA ASP A 42 27.74 9.46 -41.97
C ASP A 42 26.23 9.53 -42.19
N ILE A 43 25.73 9.15 -43.38
CA ILE A 43 24.28 9.11 -43.64
C ILE A 43 23.60 8.11 -42.70
N CYS A 44 24.16 6.91 -42.52
CA CYS A 44 23.59 5.90 -41.63
C CYS A 44 23.52 6.34 -40.16
N SER A 45 24.55 7.03 -39.68
CA SER A 45 24.66 7.43 -38.26
C SER A 45 23.92 8.74 -37.94
N ARG A 46 23.84 9.68 -38.89
CA ARG A 46 23.29 11.02 -38.66
C ARG A 46 21.84 11.16 -39.07
N THR A 47 21.32 10.26 -39.91
CA THR A 47 19.90 10.31 -40.31
C THR A 47 19.00 9.75 -39.20
N LEU A 48 18.22 10.63 -38.58
CA LEU A 48 17.27 10.32 -37.53
C LEU A 48 15.87 10.87 -37.87
N PHE A 49 14.85 10.04 -37.67
CA PHE A 49 13.45 10.38 -37.76
C PHE A 49 12.92 10.71 -36.37
N THR A 50 12.69 11.99 -36.11
CA THR A 50 12.42 12.55 -34.77
C THR A 50 10.96 12.50 -34.34
N SER A 51 10.05 12.05 -35.20
CA SER A 51 8.63 11.84 -34.86
C SER A 51 8.38 10.65 -33.90
N PHE A 52 9.43 10.04 -33.36
CA PHE A 52 9.38 8.88 -32.47
C PHE A 52 10.20 9.14 -31.21
N THR A 53 9.85 8.48 -30.12
CA THR A 53 10.60 8.51 -28.86
C THR A 53 10.92 7.06 -28.44
N PRO A 54 12.20 6.63 -28.49
CA PRO A 54 13.38 7.34 -29.02
C PRO A 54 13.32 7.56 -30.55
N PRO A 55 14.08 8.52 -31.12
CA PRO A 55 14.17 8.73 -32.57
C PRO A 55 14.58 7.46 -33.30
N LYS A 56 13.96 7.16 -34.44
CA LYS A 56 14.31 6.01 -35.28
C LYS A 56 15.41 6.39 -36.26
N SER A 57 16.35 5.49 -36.50
CA SER A 57 17.37 5.58 -37.53
C SER A 57 16.98 4.78 -38.79
N ILE A 58 17.75 4.91 -39.87
CA ILE A 58 17.51 4.13 -41.11
C ILE A 58 17.45 2.63 -40.80
N LYS A 59 18.32 2.13 -39.91
CA LYS A 59 18.42 0.69 -39.63
C LYS A 59 17.22 0.09 -38.90
N ASP A 60 16.35 0.91 -38.32
CA ASP A 60 15.22 0.48 -37.47
C ASP A 60 13.95 0.17 -38.27
N HIS A 61 14.06 0.12 -39.61
CA HIS A 61 12.95 -0.17 -40.52
C HIS A 61 13.02 -1.62 -41.03
N ASP A 62 11.85 -2.23 -41.23
CA ASP A 62 11.72 -3.61 -41.73
C ASP A 62 12.28 -3.76 -43.15
N GLN A 63 12.03 -2.76 -44.00
CA GLN A 63 12.45 -2.72 -45.39
C GLN A 63 13.14 -1.40 -45.70
N ILE A 64 14.35 -1.47 -46.25
CA ILE A 64 15.18 -0.30 -46.57
C ILE A 64 15.58 -0.40 -48.04
N TYR A 65 15.34 0.68 -48.78
CA TYR A 65 15.75 0.86 -50.17
C TYR A 65 16.74 2.01 -50.22
N TRP A 66 17.91 1.78 -50.79
CA TRP A 66 18.97 2.77 -50.90
C TRP A 66 19.32 2.96 -52.37
N LEU A 67 19.21 4.18 -52.87
CA LEU A 67 19.42 4.51 -54.27
C LEU A 67 20.17 5.82 -54.45
N GLY A 68 20.63 6.06 -55.67
CA GLY A 68 21.17 7.34 -56.11
C GLY A 68 22.53 7.22 -56.78
N ASP A 69 23.20 8.36 -56.95
CA ASP A 69 24.58 8.43 -57.46
C ASP A 69 25.56 8.11 -56.33
N LEU A 70 25.87 6.83 -56.20
CA LEU A 70 26.83 6.35 -55.20
C LEU A 70 28.28 6.62 -55.64
N ASN A 71 28.50 7.07 -56.88
CA ASN A 71 29.78 7.53 -57.44
C ASN A 71 30.95 6.53 -57.40
N TYR A 72 30.72 5.26 -57.07
CA TYR A 72 31.74 4.22 -57.15
C TYR A 72 32.12 3.96 -58.61
N ARG A 73 33.41 3.75 -58.86
CA ARG A 73 34.00 3.67 -60.19
C ARG A 73 34.65 2.31 -60.44
N ILE A 74 35.12 2.09 -61.67
CA ILE A 74 35.94 0.95 -62.04
C ILE A 74 37.41 1.33 -61.87
N THR A 75 38.20 0.51 -61.17
CA THR A 75 39.64 0.72 -60.97
C THR A 75 40.48 -0.44 -61.48
N GLY A 76 41.71 -0.17 -61.92
CA GLY A 76 42.63 -1.22 -62.40
C GLY A 76 42.45 -1.62 -63.88
N LEU A 77 41.54 -0.96 -64.61
CA LEU A 77 41.37 -1.08 -66.05
C LEU A 77 41.47 0.30 -66.70
N SER A 78 42.09 0.38 -67.88
CA SER A 78 42.13 1.64 -68.64
C SER A 78 40.77 1.94 -69.30
N PRO A 79 40.43 3.22 -69.58
CA PRO A 79 39.17 3.56 -70.25
C PRO A 79 38.95 2.81 -71.57
N ALA A 80 40.01 2.57 -72.34
CA ALA A 80 39.94 1.82 -73.60
C ALA A 80 39.56 0.35 -73.39
N VAL A 81 40.13 -0.31 -72.37
CA VAL A 81 39.80 -1.70 -72.03
C VAL A 81 38.36 -1.80 -71.53
N VAL A 82 37.93 -0.86 -70.67
CA VAL A 82 36.54 -0.81 -70.19
C VAL A 82 35.56 -0.66 -71.36
N LYS A 83 35.79 0.30 -72.26
CA LYS A 83 34.95 0.51 -73.46
C LYS A 83 34.89 -0.77 -74.34
N LYS A 84 36.03 -1.44 -74.57
CA LYS A 84 36.08 -2.70 -75.32
C LYS A 84 35.26 -3.84 -74.68
N HIS A 85 35.30 -3.98 -73.35
CA HIS A 85 34.47 -4.99 -72.68
C HIS A 85 32.97 -4.64 -72.75
N ILE A 86 32.61 -3.35 -72.68
CA ILE A 86 31.21 -2.89 -72.81
C ILE A 86 30.66 -3.15 -74.22
N GLU A 87 31.48 -2.91 -75.26
CA GLU A 87 31.12 -3.19 -76.65
C GLU A 87 30.83 -4.67 -76.89
N ASN A 88 31.56 -5.56 -76.21
CA ASN A 88 31.33 -7.01 -76.24
C ASN A 88 30.28 -7.50 -75.23
N GLU A 89 29.56 -6.59 -74.57
CA GLU A 89 28.54 -6.89 -73.52
C GLU A 89 29.06 -7.75 -72.35
N ASN A 90 30.38 -7.78 -72.15
CA ASN A 90 31.03 -8.55 -71.10
C ASN A 90 31.13 -7.74 -69.80
N TYR A 91 29.98 -7.45 -69.20
CA TYR A 91 29.89 -6.61 -67.99
C TYR A 91 30.47 -7.29 -66.74
N SER A 92 30.32 -8.61 -66.62
CA SER A 92 30.80 -9.38 -65.45
C SER A 92 32.31 -9.21 -65.23
N ALA A 93 33.11 -9.23 -66.30
CA ALA A 93 34.55 -9.01 -66.23
C ALA A 93 34.93 -7.64 -65.66
N ILE A 94 34.11 -6.61 -65.92
CA ILE A 94 34.35 -5.24 -65.45
C ILE A 94 33.83 -5.07 -64.01
N LEU A 95 32.72 -5.72 -63.66
CA LEU A 95 32.11 -5.64 -62.33
C LEU A 95 32.99 -6.24 -61.22
N GLU A 96 33.97 -7.07 -61.56
CA GLU A 96 35.03 -7.51 -60.63
C GLU A 96 35.96 -6.37 -60.18
N PHE A 97 36.05 -5.32 -61.00
CA PHE A 97 36.83 -4.11 -60.78
C PHE A 97 35.98 -2.92 -60.30
N ASP A 98 34.67 -3.12 -60.12
CA ASP A 98 33.76 -2.14 -59.55
C ASP A 98 34.04 -1.94 -58.05
N GLN A 99 34.28 -0.68 -57.67
CA GLN A 99 34.61 -0.35 -56.28
C GLN A 99 33.47 -0.69 -55.32
N LEU A 100 32.19 -0.46 -55.67
CA LEU A 100 31.09 -0.76 -54.74
C LEU A 100 31.04 -2.26 -54.43
N ASN A 101 31.16 -3.11 -55.46
CA ASN A 101 31.22 -4.56 -55.28
C ASN A 101 32.40 -4.99 -54.41
N ARG A 102 33.59 -4.40 -54.61
CA ARG A 102 34.77 -4.67 -53.77
C ARG A 102 34.57 -4.23 -52.33
N GLN A 103 34.07 -3.03 -52.11
CA GLN A 103 33.83 -2.48 -50.77
C GLN A 103 32.69 -3.21 -50.03
N ARG A 104 31.69 -3.74 -50.75
CA ARG A 104 30.67 -4.63 -50.18
C ARG A 104 31.23 -6.00 -49.81
N ARG A 105 32.04 -6.61 -50.69
CA ARG A 105 32.69 -7.90 -50.44
C ARG A 105 33.65 -7.85 -49.24
N SER A 106 34.36 -6.75 -49.04
CA SER A 106 35.21 -6.53 -47.87
C SER A 106 34.43 -6.17 -46.59
N GLY A 107 33.11 -5.98 -46.68
CA GLY A 107 32.26 -5.56 -45.57
C GLY A 107 32.44 -4.09 -45.17
N ALA A 108 33.10 -3.24 -45.97
CA ALA A 108 33.35 -1.85 -45.61
C ALA A 108 32.07 -0.97 -45.64
N VAL A 109 31.10 -1.32 -46.51
CA VAL A 109 29.84 -0.58 -46.72
C VAL A 109 28.70 -1.51 -47.08
N PHE A 110 27.46 -1.04 -46.92
CA PHE A 110 26.26 -1.73 -47.37
C PHE A 110 26.18 -3.21 -46.92
N GLN A 111 26.65 -3.49 -45.70
CA GLN A 111 26.56 -4.84 -45.13
C GLN A 111 25.09 -5.27 -45.05
N ASN A 112 24.84 -6.52 -45.45
CA ASN A 112 23.50 -7.13 -45.55
C ASN A 112 22.55 -6.46 -46.56
N PHE A 113 22.99 -5.46 -47.32
CA PHE A 113 22.24 -5.00 -48.48
C PHE A 113 22.46 -5.94 -49.66
N ILE A 114 21.40 -6.15 -50.41
CA ILE A 114 21.37 -6.93 -51.64
C ILE A 114 21.29 -5.93 -52.81
N GLU A 115 21.92 -6.30 -53.92
CA GLU A 115 21.79 -5.59 -55.18
C GLU A 115 21.51 -6.62 -56.27
N GLY A 116 20.69 -6.23 -57.25
CA GLY A 116 20.37 -7.07 -58.39
C GLY A 116 21.56 -7.33 -59.30
N PRO A 117 21.55 -8.43 -60.07
CA PRO A 117 22.49 -8.60 -61.17
C PRO A 117 22.42 -7.40 -62.13
N ILE A 118 23.57 -6.83 -62.46
CA ILE A 118 23.67 -5.71 -63.40
C ILE A 118 23.85 -6.28 -64.81
N SER A 119 22.81 -6.19 -65.64
CA SER A 119 22.79 -6.64 -67.04
C SER A 119 22.69 -5.48 -68.03
N PHE A 120 22.93 -4.24 -67.58
CA PHE A 120 22.84 -3.03 -68.39
C PHE A 120 24.18 -2.28 -68.46
N ARG A 121 24.36 -1.49 -69.53
CA ARG A 121 25.58 -0.68 -69.75
C ARG A 121 25.84 0.32 -68.61
N PRO A 122 27.10 0.67 -68.33
CA PRO A 122 27.44 1.75 -67.40
C PRO A 122 26.65 3.03 -67.68
N THR A 123 26.21 3.68 -66.61
CA THR A 123 25.29 4.82 -66.67
C THR A 123 26.01 6.15 -66.70
N TYR A 124 27.33 6.15 -66.48
CA TYR A 124 28.21 7.30 -66.48
C TYR A 124 29.47 6.99 -67.30
N LYS A 125 30.16 7.91 -67.97
CA LYS A 125 29.81 9.31 -68.28
C LYS A 125 29.58 9.44 -69.79
N TYR A 126 28.48 10.09 -70.15
CA TYR A 126 28.11 10.37 -71.54
C TYR A 126 28.29 11.84 -71.89
N ASP A 127 28.44 12.14 -73.18
CA ASP A 127 28.29 13.52 -73.66
C ASP A 127 26.79 13.89 -73.66
N PRO A 128 26.38 14.97 -72.97
CA PRO A 128 24.98 15.37 -72.91
C PRO A 128 24.35 15.52 -74.30
N GLY A 129 23.12 15.03 -74.45
CA GLY A 129 22.39 14.98 -75.72
C GLY A 129 22.69 13.73 -76.57
N THR A 130 23.63 12.88 -76.17
CA THR A 130 24.09 11.75 -76.99
C THR A 130 24.12 10.41 -76.24
N ASP A 131 24.48 9.34 -76.94
CA ASP A 131 24.89 8.05 -76.36
C ASP A 131 26.40 7.82 -76.47
N ASN A 132 27.15 8.87 -76.79
CA ASN A 132 28.60 8.82 -76.90
C ASN A 132 29.22 8.90 -75.51
N TRP A 133 30.31 8.15 -75.30
CA TRP A 133 31.12 8.27 -74.09
C TRP A 133 31.85 9.61 -74.03
N ASP A 134 32.12 10.09 -72.82
CA ASP A 134 32.84 11.34 -72.51
C ASP A 134 34.00 11.62 -73.49
N SER A 135 33.78 12.57 -74.39
CA SER A 135 34.78 13.03 -75.36
C SER A 135 35.63 14.20 -74.85
N SER A 136 35.42 14.62 -73.60
CA SER A 136 36.21 15.68 -72.97
C SER A 136 37.66 15.26 -72.78
N GLU A 137 38.55 16.23 -72.56
CA GLU A 137 39.98 15.99 -72.27
C GLU A 137 40.19 15.05 -71.07
N LYS A 138 39.21 14.96 -70.16
CA LYS A 138 39.26 14.09 -68.99
C LYS A 138 38.98 12.62 -69.32
N ASN A 139 38.39 12.32 -70.49
CA ASN A 139 38.09 10.99 -71.04
C ASN A 139 37.75 9.95 -69.96
N ARG A 140 36.74 10.24 -69.15
CA ARG A 140 36.44 9.42 -67.97
C ARG A 140 36.05 8.01 -68.40
N ALA A 141 36.59 7.01 -67.70
CA ALA A 141 36.16 5.62 -67.88
C ALA A 141 34.65 5.51 -67.57
N PRO A 142 33.89 4.74 -68.37
CA PRO A 142 32.51 4.43 -68.03
C PRO A 142 32.41 3.76 -66.65
N ALA A 143 31.34 4.02 -65.88
CA ALA A 143 31.10 3.47 -64.54
C ALA A 143 29.61 3.32 -64.21
N TRP A 144 29.28 2.38 -63.32
CA TRP A 144 27.95 2.24 -62.70
C TRP A 144 27.89 3.07 -61.42
N CYS A 145 27.78 4.39 -61.60
CA CYS A 145 27.65 5.34 -60.49
C CYS A 145 26.26 5.27 -59.84
N ASP A 146 25.23 5.07 -60.66
CA ASP A 146 23.82 5.08 -60.28
C ASP A 146 23.37 3.67 -59.87
N ARG A 147 23.03 3.48 -58.60
CA ARG A 147 22.82 2.13 -58.02
C ARG A 147 21.56 2.08 -57.17
N ILE A 148 20.94 0.90 -57.07
CA ILE A 148 19.78 0.63 -56.23
C ILE A 148 20.03 -0.66 -55.44
N LEU A 149 20.09 -0.53 -54.11
CA LEU A 149 20.30 -1.62 -53.16
C LEU A 149 19.11 -1.69 -52.19
N TRP A 150 18.90 -2.84 -51.57
CA TRP A 150 17.87 -2.99 -50.54
C TRP A 150 18.32 -3.88 -49.39
N ARG A 151 17.70 -3.72 -48.22
CA ARG A 151 17.91 -4.55 -47.03
C ARG A 151 16.57 -4.78 -46.34
N GLY A 152 16.29 -6.03 -45.99
CA GLY A 152 15.04 -6.40 -45.31
C GLY A 152 14.54 -7.76 -45.76
N LYS A 153 13.52 -8.26 -45.07
CA LYS A 153 12.82 -9.49 -45.46
C LYS A 153 11.63 -9.17 -46.36
N SER A 154 11.19 -10.16 -47.13
CA SER A 154 10.02 -10.05 -48.02
C SER A 154 10.12 -8.94 -49.07
N ILE A 155 11.34 -8.67 -49.54
CA ILE A 155 11.62 -7.78 -50.67
C ILE A 155 12.14 -8.65 -51.82
N TYR A 156 11.40 -8.68 -52.92
CA TYR A 156 11.74 -9.46 -54.10
C TYR A 156 11.93 -8.53 -55.29
N GLN A 157 13.15 -8.43 -55.80
CA GLN A 157 13.43 -7.64 -57.00
C GLN A 157 12.89 -8.36 -58.24
N ILE A 158 12.14 -7.65 -59.07
CA ILE A 158 11.58 -8.15 -60.33
C ILE A 158 12.44 -7.68 -61.50
N GLU A 159 12.80 -6.39 -61.52
CA GLU A 159 13.59 -5.80 -62.61
C GLU A 159 14.66 -4.84 -62.08
N TYR A 160 15.76 -4.73 -62.83
CA TYR A 160 16.82 -3.74 -62.62
C TYR A 160 17.42 -3.34 -63.97
N ARG A 161 17.25 -2.07 -64.38
CA ARG A 161 17.61 -1.61 -65.73
C ARG A 161 18.01 -0.14 -65.76
N SER A 162 18.84 0.22 -66.75
CA SER A 162 19.05 1.62 -67.16
C SER A 162 18.16 1.99 -68.35
N HIS A 163 17.96 3.29 -68.55
CA HIS A 163 17.09 3.84 -69.59
C HIS A 163 17.85 4.72 -70.58
N ASN A 164 18.46 4.11 -71.60
CA ASN A 164 19.31 4.80 -72.57
C ASN A 164 18.54 5.75 -73.51
N ILE A 165 17.21 5.62 -73.59
CA ILE A 165 16.37 6.54 -74.36
C ILE A 165 16.47 7.99 -73.87
N TYR A 166 16.83 8.20 -72.60
CA TYR A 166 17.01 9.53 -72.03
C TYR A 166 18.46 9.99 -72.19
N LYS A 167 18.63 11.17 -72.79
CA LYS A 167 19.95 11.73 -73.15
C LYS A 167 20.21 13.13 -72.57
N ILE A 168 19.33 13.59 -71.69
CA ILE A 168 19.35 14.96 -71.15
C ILE A 168 20.54 15.24 -70.21
N SER A 169 21.18 14.21 -69.67
CA SER A 169 22.28 14.27 -68.71
C SER A 169 23.46 13.43 -69.21
N ASP A 170 24.64 13.68 -68.65
CA ASP A 170 25.81 12.81 -68.74
C ASP A 170 25.66 11.49 -67.96
N HIS A 171 24.56 11.33 -67.21
CA HIS A 171 24.09 10.09 -66.62
C HIS A 171 22.85 9.52 -67.32
N LYS A 172 22.68 8.20 -67.25
CA LYS A 172 21.47 7.48 -67.70
C LYS A 172 20.62 7.07 -66.49
N PRO A 173 19.29 7.35 -66.48
CA PRO A 173 18.43 6.96 -65.37
C PRO A 173 18.43 5.45 -65.12
N VAL A 174 18.33 5.05 -63.86
CA VAL A 174 18.22 3.65 -63.43
C VAL A 174 16.91 3.44 -62.69
N SER A 175 16.24 2.33 -62.95
CA SER A 175 15.05 1.90 -62.20
C SER A 175 15.18 0.48 -61.73
N SER A 176 14.55 0.19 -60.59
CA SER A 176 14.32 -1.18 -60.15
C SER A 176 12.88 -1.36 -59.69
N ILE A 177 12.26 -2.48 -60.06
CA ILE A 177 10.90 -2.86 -59.68
C ILE A 177 10.99 -3.92 -58.60
N PHE A 178 10.25 -3.73 -57.50
CA PHE A 178 10.19 -4.65 -56.38
C PHE A 178 8.75 -5.11 -56.13
N ARG A 179 8.60 -6.40 -55.78
CA ARG A 179 7.43 -6.91 -55.07
C ARG A 179 7.78 -6.98 -53.59
N SER A 180 7.11 -6.18 -52.80
CA SER A 180 7.38 -6.05 -51.37
C SER A 180 6.14 -6.46 -50.59
N GLU A 181 6.26 -7.51 -49.78
CA GLU A 181 5.13 -7.97 -48.97
C GLU A 181 5.04 -7.13 -47.70
N VAL A 182 3.81 -6.88 -47.26
CA VAL A 182 3.50 -6.07 -46.08
C VAL A 182 2.65 -6.85 -45.10
N ARG A 183 2.87 -6.63 -43.81
CA ARG A 183 2.12 -7.28 -42.74
C ARG A 183 0.80 -6.54 -42.56
N ILE A 184 -0.32 -7.27 -42.69
CA ILE A 184 -1.66 -6.76 -42.43
C ILE A 184 -2.22 -7.51 -41.24
N ILE A 185 -2.64 -6.77 -40.20
CA ILE A 185 -3.30 -7.38 -39.04
C ILE A 185 -4.76 -7.69 -39.37
N ASP A 186 -5.14 -8.95 -39.18
CA ASP A 186 -6.54 -9.38 -39.17
C ASP A 186 -7.22 -8.84 -37.90
N THR A 187 -8.06 -7.82 -38.08
CA THR A 187 -8.68 -7.09 -36.97
C THR A 187 -9.67 -7.94 -36.16
N VAL A 188 -10.32 -8.94 -36.80
CA VAL A 188 -11.25 -9.84 -36.12
C VAL A 188 -10.49 -10.82 -35.24
N LYS A 189 -9.41 -11.42 -35.76
CA LYS A 189 -8.54 -12.29 -34.96
C LYS A 189 -7.85 -11.52 -33.83
N TYR A 190 -7.38 -10.30 -34.11
CA TYR A 190 -6.74 -9.45 -33.10
C TYR A 190 -7.69 -9.19 -31.92
N ARG A 191 -8.93 -8.76 -32.18
CA ARG A 191 -9.93 -8.52 -31.11
C ARG A 191 -10.20 -9.77 -30.28
N LYS A 192 -10.40 -10.92 -30.94
CA LYS A 192 -10.65 -12.18 -30.24
C LYS A 192 -9.49 -12.56 -29.30
N ILE A 193 -8.25 -12.49 -29.80
CA ILE A 193 -7.06 -12.80 -28.99
C ILE A 193 -6.92 -11.79 -27.85
N HIS A 194 -7.14 -10.49 -28.12
CA HIS A 194 -7.08 -9.45 -27.11
C HIS A 194 -8.08 -9.69 -25.98
N GLU A 195 -9.35 -9.98 -26.31
CA GLU A 195 -10.37 -10.31 -25.31
C GLU A 195 -10.02 -11.57 -24.49
N GLU A 196 -9.48 -12.61 -25.14
CA GLU A 196 -9.03 -13.83 -24.45
C GLU A 196 -7.87 -13.55 -23.48
N VAL A 197 -6.92 -12.71 -23.87
CA VAL A 197 -5.79 -12.32 -23.02
C VAL A 197 -6.26 -11.46 -21.84
N MET A 198 -7.13 -10.48 -22.07
CA MET A 198 -7.69 -9.65 -21.01
C MET A 198 -8.46 -10.49 -19.98
N LYS A 199 -9.32 -11.42 -20.44
CA LYS A 199 -10.03 -12.34 -19.52
C LYS A 199 -9.08 -13.19 -18.68
N LYS A 200 -7.95 -13.61 -19.25
CA LYS A 200 -6.92 -14.35 -18.50
C LYS A 200 -6.23 -13.46 -17.47
N LEU A 201 -5.93 -12.21 -17.81
CA LEU A 201 -5.36 -11.24 -16.88
C LEU A 201 -6.30 -10.96 -15.71
N ASP A 202 -7.57 -10.65 -15.99
CA ASP A 202 -8.58 -10.38 -14.95
C ASP A 202 -8.74 -11.58 -14.00
N ARG A 203 -8.70 -12.81 -14.56
CA ARG A 203 -8.77 -14.04 -13.76
C ARG A 203 -7.56 -14.18 -12.86
N LEU A 204 -6.34 -13.97 -13.39
CA LEU A 204 -5.12 -14.06 -12.61
C LEU A 204 -5.10 -12.99 -11.51
N GLU A 205 -5.47 -11.74 -11.83
CA GLU A 205 -5.55 -10.67 -10.83
C GLU A 205 -6.47 -11.06 -9.66
N ASN A 206 -7.65 -11.61 -9.95
CA ASN A 206 -8.58 -12.06 -8.90
C ASN A 206 -8.04 -13.28 -8.11
N GLU A 207 -7.38 -14.23 -8.77
CA GLU A 207 -6.77 -15.40 -8.11
C GLU A 207 -5.61 -15.03 -7.17
N PHE A 208 -4.92 -13.91 -7.45
CA PHE A 208 -3.79 -13.41 -6.66
C PHE A 208 -4.14 -12.29 -5.67
N LEU A 209 -5.43 -11.95 -5.51
CA LEU A 209 -5.85 -11.08 -4.41
C LEU A 209 -5.64 -11.79 -3.05
N PRO A 210 -5.14 -11.09 -2.02
CA PRO A 210 -5.08 -11.60 -0.65
C PRO A 210 -6.46 -12.05 -0.15
N GLN A 211 -6.55 -13.31 0.29
CA GLN A 211 -7.79 -13.92 0.76
C GLN A 211 -7.54 -14.67 2.07
N ALA A 212 -8.30 -14.30 3.10
CA ALA A 212 -8.32 -15.00 4.37
C ALA A 212 -9.75 -15.39 4.76
N HIS A 213 -9.85 -16.43 5.56
CA HIS A 213 -11.07 -16.90 6.18
C HIS A 213 -10.90 -16.87 7.70
N VAL A 214 -11.92 -16.40 8.40
CA VAL A 214 -12.01 -16.52 9.85
C VAL A 214 -12.93 -17.69 10.19
N ASP A 215 -12.61 -18.46 11.22
CA ASP A 215 -13.41 -19.61 11.65
C ASP A 215 -14.79 -19.21 12.19
N THR A 216 -14.92 -18.00 12.76
CA THR A 216 -16.20 -17.39 13.12
C THR A 216 -16.22 -15.88 12.86
N ASN A 217 -17.39 -15.36 12.50
CA ASN A 217 -17.64 -13.92 12.40
C ASN A 217 -18.36 -13.36 13.64
N GLU A 218 -18.71 -14.21 14.60
CA GLU A 218 -19.42 -13.84 15.81
C GLU A 218 -18.72 -14.48 17.01
N ILE A 219 -18.33 -13.64 17.96
CA ILE A 219 -17.69 -14.05 19.21
C ILE A 219 -18.58 -13.58 20.35
N GLN A 220 -19.19 -14.55 21.01
CA GLN A 220 -20.02 -14.33 22.19
C GLN A 220 -19.20 -14.70 23.44
N PHE A 221 -18.94 -13.71 24.27
CA PHE A 221 -18.45 -13.90 25.62
C PHE A 221 -19.61 -14.32 26.53
N ASP A 222 -19.28 -15.10 27.54
CA ASP A 222 -20.20 -15.46 28.60
C ASP A 222 -20.48 -14.21 29.48
N THR A 223 -21.25 -14.34 30.55
CA THR A 223 -21.49 -13.20 31.46
C THR A 223 -20.15 -12.69 32.02
N VAL A 224 -19.79 -11.47 31.67
CA VAL A 224 -18.55 -10.80 32.04
C VAL A 224 -18.74 -10.09 33.36
N VAL A 225 -17.75 -10.23 34.24
CA VAL A 225 -17.81 -9.73 35.61
C VAL A 225 -16.64 -8.77 35.86
N TYR A 226 -16.83 -7.76 36.72
CA TYR A 226 -15.80 -6.77 37.04
C TYR A 226 -14.49 -7.42 37.53
N LEU A 227 -13.36 -7.03 36.92
CA LEU A 227 -12.01 -7.54 37.16
C LEU A 227 -11.80 -9.04 36.96
N GLU A 228 -12.70 -9.71 36.23
CA GLU A 228 -12.52 -11.10 35.81
C GLU A 228 -12.35 -11.16 34.29
N SER A 229 -11.17 -11.59 33.83
CA SER A 229 -10.91 -11.69 32.39
C SER A 229 -11.48 -12.97 31.81
N GLN A 230 -11.97 -12.88 30.56
CA GLN A 230 -12.34 -14.02 29.74
C GLN A 230 -11.59 -13.96 28.43
N THR A 231 -11.15 -15.10 27.91
CA THR A 231 -10.46 -15.20 26.63
C THR A 231 -11.22 -16.13 25.69
N LYS A 232 -11.36 -15.71 24.43
CA LYS A 232 -11.83 -16.55 23.32
C LYS A 232 -10.80 -16.48 22.20
N ASP A 233 -10.67 -17.58 21.46
CA ASP A 233 -9.77 -17.67 20.31
C ASP A 233 -10.54 -17.42 19.01
N LEU A 234 -9.85 -16.85 18.02
CA LEU A 234 -10.30 -16.63 16.65
C LEU A 234 -9.17 -17.09 15.72
N ILE A 235 -9.49 -17.87 14.69
CA ILE A 235 -8.49 -18.41 13.78
C ILE A 235 -8.59 -17.71 12.43
N ILE A 236 -7.50 -17.08 11.99
CA ILE A 236 -7.36 -16.53 10.64
C ILE A 236 -6.59 -17.53 9.78
N ALA A 237 -7.21 -18.05 8.74
CA ALA A 237 -6.61 -18.96 7.77
C ALA A 237 -6.40 -18.27 6.42
N ASN A 238 -5.19 -18.35 5.86
CA ASN A 238 -4.95 -17.88 4.49
C ASN A 238 -5.39 -18.95 3.49
N VAL A 239 -6.48 -18.65 2.78
CA VAL A 239 -7.09 -19.54 1.76
C VAL A 239 -6.74 -19.12 0.33
N GLY A 240 -5.95 -18.05 0.17
CA GLY A 240 -5.49 -17.53 -1.11
C GLY A 240 -4.17 -18.13 -1.59
N GLN A 241 -3.69 -17.63 -2.73
CA GLN A 241 -2.43 -18.06 -3.37
C GLN A 241 -1.23 -17.20 -2.95
N VAL A 242 -1.47 -16.07 -2.28
CA VAL A 242 -0.43 -15.10 -1.90
C VAL A 242 -0.38 -14.92 -0.38
N PRO A 243 0.77 -14.53 0.20
CA PRO A 243 0.84 -14.15 1.60
C PRO A 243 -0.16 -13.04 1.94
N VAL A 244 -0.86 -13.21 3.05
CA VAL A 244 -1.83 -12.24 3.55
C VAL A 244 -1.21 -11.47 4.70
N LYS A 245 -1.32 -10.15 4.65
CA LYS A 245 -1.06 -9.29 5.80
C LYS A 245 -2.41 -8.82 6.34
N PHE A 246 -2.62 -8.95 7.64
CA PHE A 246 -3.84 -8.52 8.28
C PHE A 246 -3.57 -7.53 9.41
N GLU A 247 -4.55 -6.66 9.66
CA GLU A 247 -4.54 -5.71 10.78
C GLU A 247 -5.98 -5.42 11.22
N PHE A 248 -6.21 -5.36 12.54
CA PHE A 248 -7.44 -4.80 13.08
C PHE A 248 -7.37 -3.27 13.04
N ILE A 249 -8.23 -2.65 12.23
CA ILE A 249 -8.21 -1.19 12.01
C ILE A 249 -9.34 -0.48 12.76
N LYS A 250 -9.12 0.81 13.02
CA LYS A 250 -10.15 1.68 13.61
C LYS A 250 -11.32 1.91 12.66
N LYS A 251 -12.51 2.02 13.25
CA LYS A 251 -13.72 2.48 12.55
C LYS A 251 -13.62 3.99 12.30
N LEU A 252 -14.41 4.52 11.36
CA LEU A 252 -14.31 5.93 10.91
C LEU A 252 -14.42 6.95 12.04
N ASP A 253 -15.24 6.67 13.06
CA ASP A 253 -15.52 7.57 14.17
C ASP A 253 -14.81 7.18 15.49
N ASP A 254 -14.07 6.07 15.48
CA ASP A 254 -13.44 5.52 16.69
C ASP A 254 -11.96 5.90 16.78
N ALA A 255 -11.49 6.11 18.01
CA ALA A 255 -10.07 6.36 18.27
C ALA A 255 -9.20 5.11 18.10
N ASN A 256 -9.76 3.93 18.41
CA ASN A 256 -9.06 2.65 18.48
C ASN A 256 -9.77 1.59 17.61
N TYR A 257 -9.12 0.46 17.37
CA TYR A 257 -9.68 -0.67 16.60
C TYR A 257 -10.70 -1.51 17.38
N CYS A 258 -10.68 -1.43 18.71
CA CYS A 258 -11.65 -2.05 19.61
C CYS A 258 -11.94 -1.13 20.81
N LYS A 259 -13.00 -1.46 21.56
CA LYS A 259 -13.35 -0.79 22.82
C LYS A 259 -12.37 -1.09 23.97
N ASP A 260 -12.37 -0.23 24.98
CA ASP A 260 -11.43 -0.25 26.12
C ASP A 260 -11.45 -1.58 26.91
N TRP A 261 -12.60 -2.27 26.94
CA TRP A 261 -12.79 -3.53 27.67
C TRP A 261 -12.34 -4.77 26.87
N LEU A 262 -11.89 -4.60 25.62
CA LEU A 262 -11.47 -5.67 24.73
C LEU A 262 -10.00 -5.50 24.33
N ARG A 263 -9.24 -6.58 24.37
CA ARG A 263 -7.86 -6.66 23.90
C ARG A 263 -7.73 -7.78 22.88
N ILE A 264 -6.97 -7.51 21.80
CA ILE A 264 -6.75 -8.45 20.71
C ILE A 264 -5.24 -8.70 20.56
N GLU A 265 -4.82 -9.96 20.58
CA GLU A 265 -3.41 -10.32 20.47
C GLU A 265 -3.20 -11.61 19.63
N PRO A 266 -2.44 -11.54 18.52
CA PRO A 266 -1.90 -10.33 17.88
C PRO A 266 -3.00 -9.51 17.17
N TYR A 267 -2.88 -8.19 17.14
CA TYR A 267 -3.80 -7.32 16.40
C TYR A 267 -3.41 -7.13 14.91
N MET A 268 -2.20 -7.55 14.52
CA MET A 268 -1.72 -7.58 13.14
C MET A 268 -0.74 -8.71 12.93
N GLY A 269 -0.59 -9.18 11.69
CA GLY A 269 0.34 -10.25 11.36
C GLY A 269 0.38 -10.61 9.89
N ASP A 270 1.26 -11.55 9.57
CA ASP A 270 1.45 -12.11 8.23
C ASP A 270 1.13 -13.61 8.26
N VAL A 271 0.35 -14.10 7.31
CA VAL A 271 -0.03 -15.52 7.17
C VAL A 271 0.29 -16.02 5.77
N LYS A 272 1.12 -17.07 5.64
CA LYS A 272 1.47 -17.62 4.33
C LYS A 272 0.32 -18.47 3.77
N PRO A 273 0.28 -18.72 2.44
CA PRO A 273 -0.74 -19.57 1.84
C PRO A 273 -0.83 -20.94 2.51
N GLY A 274 -2.04 -21.33 2.93
CA GLY A 274 -2.30 -22.60 3.62
C GLY A 274 -1.99 -22.63 5.12
N GLU A 275 -1.38 -21.57 5.67
CA GLU A 275 -1.13 -21.45 7.11
C GLU A 275 -2.32 -20.79 7.84
N LYS A 276 -2.30 -20.89 9.17
CA LYS A 276 -3.28 -20.29 10.08
C LYS A 276 -2.58 -19.49 11.17
N CYS A 277 -3.29 -18.51 11.71
CA CYS A 277 -2.85 -17.68 12.82
C CYS A 277 -3.97 -17.63 13.88
N ASP A 278 -3.62 -17.96 15.12
CA ASP A 278 -4.52 -17.91 16.26
C ASP A 278 -4.47 -16.50 16.89
N ILE A 279 -5.64 -15.89 17.03
CA ILE A 279 -5.84 -14.57 17.61
C ILE A 279 -6.60 -14.73 18.93
N LYS A 280 -6.08 -14.14 20.00
CA LYS A 280 -6.72 -14.14 21.31
C LYS A 280 -7.48 -12.85 21.51
N LEU A 281 -8.76 -12.98 21.83
CA LEU A 281 -9.62 -11.89 22.25
C LEU A 281 -9.84 -12.00 23.75
N GLU A 282 -9.31 -11.07 24.52
CA GLU A 282 -9.45 -10.99 25.97
C GLU A 282 -10.40 -9.85 26.33
N VAL A 283 -11.48 -10.17 27.04
CA VAL A 283 -12.37 -9.17 27.62
C VAL A 283 -12.05 -9.02 29.11
N LEU A 284 -11.89 -7.77 29.55
CA LEU A 284 -11.70 -7.40 30.95
C LEU A 284 -12.42 -6.08 31.22
N VAL A 285 -13.41 -6.10 32.11
CA VAL A 285 -14.05 -4.88 32.59
C VAL A 285 -13.31 -4.37 33.83
N ASP A 286 -12.65 -3.23 33.66
CA ASP A 286 -11.85 -2.54 34.67
C ASP A 286 -12.54 -1.25 35.16
N LYS A 287 -11.86 -0.48 36.01
CA LYS A 287 -12.39 0.80 36.52
C LYS A 287 -12.73 1.83 35.44
N LYS A 288 -12.11 1.77 34.26
CA LYS A 288 -12.36 2.75 33.17
C LYS A 288 -13.64 2.42 32.40
N SER A 289 -13.99 1.14 32.33
CA SER A 289 -15.10 0.62 31.54
C SER A 289 -16.34 0.31 32.40
N ALA A 290 -16.16 -0.13 33.65
CA ALA A 290 -17.25 -0.52 34.56
C ALA A 290 -18.32 0.56 34.73
N TYR A 291 -17.91 1.82 34.95
CA TYR A 291 -18.86 2.92 35.06
C TYR A 291 -19.68 3.14 33.79
N LYS A 292 -19.03 3.11 32.62
CA LYS A 292 -19.72 3.31 31.34
C LYS A 292 -20.75 2.21 31.10
N LEU A 293 -20.43 0.98 31.47
CA LEU A 293 -21.33 -0.18 31.38
C LEU A 293 -22.49 -0.08 32.40
N ASN A 294 -22.21 0.24 33.67
CA ASN A 294 -23.24 0.41 34.72
C ASN A 294 -24.21 1.56 34.42
N SER A 295 -23.70 2.69 33.90
CA SER A 295 -24.50 3.86 33.52
C SER A 295 -25.18 3.73 32.16
N GLY A 296 -24.95 2.63 31.43
CA GLY A 296 -25.50 2.39 30.10
C GLY A 296 -24.99 3.35 29.03
N GLN A 297 -23.83 3.97 29.24
CA GLN A 297 -23.11 4.74 28.22
C GLN A 297 -22.38 3.83 27.24
N ASP A 298 -22.03 2.62 27.67
CA ASP A 298 -21.41 1.59 26.85
C ASP A 298 -22.12 0.25 27.04
N HIS A 299 -21.88 -0.68 26.10
CA HIS A 299 -22.38 -2.04 26.10
C HIS A 299 -21.25 -2.99 25.66
N LEU A 300 -21.31 -4.25 26.12
CA LEU A 300 -20.43 -5.33 25.64
C LEU A 300 -20.86 -5.78 24.24
N TYR A 301 -20.67 -4.86 23.30
CA TYR A 301 -20.95 -5.00 21.89
C TYR A 301 -19.89 -4.20 21.13
N ASP A 302 -19.20 -4.84 20.19
CA ASP A 302 -18.27 -4.17 19.29
C ASP A 302 -18.26 -4.87 17.92
N ILE A 303 -17.95 -4.12 16.86
CA ILE A 303 -17.67 -4.67 15.53
C ILE A 303 -16.19 -4.41 15.23
N LEU A 304 -15.44 -5.49 15.09
CA LEU A 304 -14.04 -5.47 14.71
C LEU A 304 -13.90 -5.51 13.19
N VAL A 305 -12.99 -4.70 12.65
CA VAL A 305 -12.68 -4.67 11.22
C VAL A 305 -11.30 -5.27 11.00
N LEU A 306 -11.27 -6.51 10.54
CA LEU A 306 -10.06 -7.20 10.13
C LEU A 306 -9.75 -6.83 8.67
N HIS A 307 -8.80 -5.92 8.48
CA HIS A 307 -8.36 -5.45 7.18
C HIS A 307 -7.28 -6.37 6.60
N LEU A 308 -7.46 -6.80 5.34
CA LEU A 308 -6.43 -7.47 4.57
C LEU A 308 -5.75 -6.46 3.65
N VAL A 309 -4.43 -6.28 3.75
CA VAL A 309 -3.70 -5.32 2.92
C VAL A 309 -3.80 -5.72 1.44
N GLY A 310 -4.48 -4.89 0.64
CA GLY A 310 -4.75 -5.18 -0.78
C GLY A 310 -5.86 -6.22 -1.02
N GLY A 311 -6.56 -6.63 0.04
CA GLY A 311 -7.69 -7.56 0.01
C GLY A 311 -9.00 -6.91 0.47
N LYS A 312 -9.93 -7.75 0.94
CA LYS A 312 -11.23 -7.32 1.48
C LYS A 312 -11.20 -7.21 3.00
N ASP A 313 -12.08 -6.38 3.54
CA ASP A 313 -12.31 -6.30 4.99
C ASP A 313 -13.25 -7.42 5.46
N ILE A 314 -12.97 -7.95 6.64
CA ILE A 314 -13.78 -8.96 7.33
C ILE A 314 -14.31 -8.34 8.61
N PHE A 315 -15.64 -8.39 8.80
CA PHE A 315 -16.30 -7.84 9.98
C PHE A 315 -16.61 -8.95 10.97
N ILE A 316 -16.18 -8.75 12.22
CA ILE A 316 -16.36 -9.71 13.31
C ILE A 316 -17.12 -9.02 14.43
N THR A 317 -18.27 -9.58 14.80
CA THR A 317 -19.12 -9.04 15.86
C THR A 317 -18.73 -9.67 17.19
N VAL A 318 -18.43 -8.83 18.18
CA VAL A 318 -18.13 -9.24 19.55
C VAL A 318 -19.29 -8.84 20.44
N THR A 319 -19.79 -9.79 21.23
CA THR A 319 -20.98 -9.64 22.08
C THR A 319 -20.72 -10.25 23.46
N GLY A 320 -21.41 -9.74 24.47
CA GLY A 320 -21.32 -10.21 25.85
C GLY A 320 -22.44 -9.64 26.71
N GLU A 321 -22.65 -10.23 27.87
CA GLU A 321 -23.53 -9.66 28.89
C GLU A 321 -22.68 -9.24 30.09
N TYR A 322 -22.87 -8.01 30.58
CA TYR A 322 -22.12 -7.53 31.74
C TYR A 322 -22.94 -7.72 33.02
N GLU A 323 -22.36 -8.42 33.99
CA GLU A 323 -22.92 -8.50 35.33
C GLU A 323 -22.57 -7.22 36.11
N ARG A 324 -23.58 -6.37 36.32
CA ARG A 324 -23.45 -5.13 37.09
C ARG A 324 -22.85 -5.37 38.48
N SER A 325 -21.99 -4.45 38.91
CA SER A 325 -21.35 -4.50 40.22
C SER A 325 -21.45 -3.14 40.92
N CYS A 326 -21.39 -3.14 42.25
CA CYS A 326 -21.28 -1.92 43.04
C CYS A 326 -19.96 -1.20 42.73
N PHE A 327 -18.95 -1.93 42.27
CA PHE A 327 -17.72 -1.38 41.68
C PHE A 327 -18.06 -0.72 40.34
N GLY A 328 -17.57 0.51 40.11
CA GLY A 328 -17.97 1.31 38.96
C GLY A 328 -19.26 2.11 39.16
N THR A 329 -19.91 2.04 40.33
CA THR A 329 -21.14 2.79 40.63
C THR A 329 -20.82 4.00 41.51
N SER A 330 -21.54 5.11 41.33
CA SER A 330 -21.29 6.32 42.13
C SER A 330 -21.70 6.17 43.59
N LEU A 331 -21.00 6.88 44.48
CA LEU A 331 -21.30 6.87 45.92
C LEU A 331 -22.72 7.39 46.21
N GLU A 332 -23.21 8.35 45.43
CA GLU A 332 -24.57 8.86 45.54
C GLU A 332 -25.60 7.80 45.18
N THR A 333 -25.43 7.10 44.05
CA THR A 333 -26.34 6.02 43.65
C THR A 333 -26.35 4.91 44.68
N LEU A 334 -25.18 4.42 45.12
CA LEU A 334 -25.09 3.37 46.15
C LEU A 334 -25.75 3.79 47.47
N SER A 335 -25.62 5.05 47.87
CA SER A 335 -26.28 5.60 49.07
C SER A 335 -27.80 5.65 48.96
N ASN A 336 -28.33 5.80 47.75
CA ASN A 336 -29.77 5.88 47.48
C ASN A 336 -30.42 4.51 47.22
N ILE A 337 -29.62 3.45 47.25
CA ILE A 337 -30.06 2.09 46.96
C ILE A 337 -30.35 1.34 48.27
N PRO A 338 -31.60 0.89 48.53
CA PRO A 338 -31.95 0.18 49.76
C PRO A 338 -31.61 -1.31 49.73
N VAL A 339 -31.37 -1.90 48.56
CA VAL A 339 -31.23 -3.34 48.28
C VAL A 339 -29.89 -3.64 47.58
N PRO A 340 -29.41 -4.89 47.47
CA PRO A 340 -28.20 -5.20 46.72
C PRO A 340 -28.32 -4.74 45.26
N ILE A 341 -27.20 -4.33 44.64
CA ILE A 341 -27.23 -3.76 43.29
C ILE A 341 -27.80 -4.74 42.25
N LYS A 342 -27.63 -6.05 42.46
CA LYS A 342 -28.19 -7.07 41.57
C LYS A 342 -29.71 -7.17 41.61
N GLU A 343 -30.39 -6.67 42.64
CA GLU A 343 -31.86 -6.64 42.67
C GLU A 343 -32.46 -5.48 41.86
N ILE A 344 -31.65 -4.50 41.44
CA ILE A 344 -32.13 -3.29 40.76
C ILE A 344 -32.15 -3.47 39.26
N PRO A 345 -33.29 -3.30 38.56
CA PRO A 345 -33.32 -3.37 37.10
C PRO A 345 -32.33 -2.40 36.44
N LEU A 346 -31.64 -2.85 35.38
CA LEU A 346 -30.59 -2.05 34.70
C LEU A 346 -31.10 -0.66 34.28
N GLY A 347 -32.31 -0.58 33.70
CA GLY A 347 -32.90 0.70 33.31
C GLY A 347 -33.04 1.69 34.46
N LYS A 348 -33.34 1.21 35.68
CA LYS A 348 -33.45 2.05 36.89
C LYS A 348 -32.08 2.49 37.39
N LEU A 349 -31.07 1.63 37.33
CA LEU A 349 -29.68 1.98 37.70
C LEU A 349 -29.12 3.06 36.75
N VAL A 350 -29.32 2.87 35.45
CA VAL A 350 -28.95 3.85 34.40
C VAL A 350 -29.63 5.19 34.62
N GLU A 351 -30.91 5.21 34.98
CA GLU A 351 -31.63 6.44 35.30
C GLU A 351 -31.06 7.16 36.53
N MET A 352 -30.68 6.41 37.58
CA MET A 352 -30.09 6.97 38.79
C MET A 352 -28.70 7.58 38.52
N GLU A 353 -27.84 6.89 37.78
CA GLU A 353 -26.53 7.43 37.38
C GLU A 353 -26.64 8.65 36.46
N LYS A 354 -27.65 8.69 35.57
CA LYS A 354 -27.90 9.87 34.71
C LYS A 354 -28.41 11.07 35.51
N LYS A 355 -29.27 10.88 36.51
CA LYS A 355 -29.84 11.98 37.30
C LYS A 355 -28.79 12.79 38.07
N ARG A 356 -27.66 12.18 38.41
CA ARG A 356 -26.49 12.87 38.98
C ARG A 356 -25.94 13.97 38.07
N SER A 357 -25.97 13.78 36.74
CA SER A 357 -25.44 14.75 35.78
C SER A 357 -26.25 16.04 35.66
N VAL A 358 -27.47 16.09 36.22
CA VAL A 358 -28.40 17.22 36.12
C VAL A 358 -28.60 17.90 37.48
N GLY A 359 -27.56 18.02 38.31
CA GLY A 359 -27.51 18.93 39.48
C GLY A 359 -28.78 19.02 40.34
N SER A 360 -29.53 17.93 40.48
CA SER A 360 -30.89 17.99 41.01
C SER A 360 -30.87 17.61 42.48
N LEU A 361 -30.76 18.64 43.31
CA LEU A 361 -31.16 18.62 44.71
C LEU A 361 -32.68 18.34 44.78
N VAL A 362 -33.10 17.10 44.59
CA VAL A 362 -34.48 16.69 44.88
C VAL A 362 -34.42 15.52 45.86
N ALA A 363 -34.60 15.87 47.13
CA ALA A 363 -35.04 14.92 48.13
C ALA A 363 -36.28 14.20 47.60
N ARG A 364 -36.24 12.87 47.52
CA ARG A 364 -37.41 12.06 47.14
C ARG A 364 -38.52 12.25 48.18
N GLU A 365 -39.74 12.47 47.68
CA GLU A 365 -40.98 12.50 48.46
C GLU A 365 -41.48 11.10 48.87
N ASP A 366 -40.84 10.02 48.42
CA ASP A 366 -41.14 8.66 48.87
C ASP A 366 -40.20 8.29 50.03
N GLY A 367 -40.78 8.03 51.22
CA GLY A 367 -40.11 7.85 52.52
C GLY A 367 -39.09 6.70 52.70
N GLY A 368 -38.25 6.41 51.71
CA GLY A 368 -37.01 5.64 51.86
C GLY A 368 -35.82 6.59 51.94
N GLY A 369 -35.28 6.81 53.14
CA GLY A 369 -34.16 7.72 53.35
C GLY A 369 -32.87 7.26 52.66
N SER A 370 -32.12 8.20 52.06
CA SER A 370 -30.76 7.93 51.59
C SER A 370 -29.84 7.66 52.76
N TYR A 371 -28.95 6.67 52.62
CA TYR A 371 -27.92 6.40 53.62
C TYR A 371 -26.85 7.51 53.59
N PRO A 372 -26.30 7.92 54.75
CA PRO A 372 -25.21 8.91 54.78
C PRO A 372 -23.93 8.43 54.09
N VAL A 373 -23.66 7.12 54.16
CA VAL A 373 -22.52 6.42 53.57
C VAL A 373 -23.06 5.18 52.83
N PRO A 374 -22.54 4.83 51.64
CA PRO A 374 -22.89 3.59 50.96
C PRO A 374 -22.73 2.38 51.85
N LYS A 375 -23.68 1.45 51.77
CA LYS A 375 -23.67 0.25 52.61
C LYS A 375 -22.46 -0.64 52.32
N GLU A 376 -22.01 -0.66 51.08
CA GLU A 376 -20.85 -1.42 50.62
C GLU A 376 -19.57 -0.91 51.28
N VAL A 377 -19.39 0.42 51.34
CA VAL A 377 -18.27 1.05 52.07
C VAL A 377 -18.38 0.76 53.56
N TRP A 378 -19.59 0.85 54.12
CA TRP A 378 -19.82 0.54 55.54
C TRP A 378 -19.51 -0.92 55.88
N PHE A 379 -19.95 -1.90 55.08
CA PHE A 379 -19.68 -3.32 55.31
C PHE A 379 -18.18 -3.62 55.34
N LEU A 380 -17.43 -3.05 54.39
CA LEU A 380 -15.98 -3.22 54.31
C LEU A 380 -15.29 -2.57 55.52
N VAL A 381 -15.61 -1.31 55.84
CA VAL A 381 -14.99 -0.60 56.96
C VAL A 381 -15.38 -1.20 58.31
N ASP A 382 -16.62 -1.64 58.50
CA ASP A 382 -17.08 -2.31 59.73
C ASP A 382 -16.36 -3.64 59.94
N HIS A 383 -16.16 -4.44 58.87
CA HIS A 383 -15.35 -5.65 58.97
C HIS A 383 -13.90 -5.31 59.36
N LEU A 384 -13.28 -4.32 58.72
CA LEU A 384 -11.91 -3.91 59.05
C LEU A 384 -11.81 -3.37 60.49
N HIS A 385 -12.82 -2.64 60.95
CA HIS A 385 -12.88 -2.14 62.32
C HIS A 385 -13.04 -3.26 63.36
N ARG A 386 -13.78 -4.33 63.05
CA ARG A 386 -13.98 -5.44 63.99
C ARG A 386 -12.81 -6.42 64.03
N HIS A 387 -12.13 -6.61 62.90
CA HIS A 387 -11.18 -7.71 62.72
C HIS A 387 -9.77 -7.27 62.30
N GLY A 388 -9.61 -6.06 61.77
CA GLY A 388 -8.37 -5.57 61.15
C GLY A 388 -7.58 -4.53 61.96
N MET A 389 -8.11 -4.02 63.07
CA MET A 389 -7.49 -2.89 63.80
C MET A 389 -6.06 -3.13 64.27
N LYS A 390 -5.73 -4.39 64.59
CA LYS A 390 -4.41 -4.83 65.06
C LYS A 390 -3.65 -5.64 64.00
N GLN A 391 -4.17 -5.71 62.76
CA GLN A 391 -3.55 -6.52 61.72
C GLN A 391 -2.27 -5.84 61.20
N PRO A 392 -1.10 -6.51 61.26
CA PRO A 392 0.12 -5.99 60.66
C PRO A 392 -0.01 -5.86 59.14
N HIS A 393 0.59 -4.82 58.55
CA HIS A 393 0.65 -4.62 57.09
C HIS A 393 -0.72 -4.44 56.40
N LEU A 394 -1.73 -3.98 57.13
CA LEU A 394 -3.01 -3.57 56.54
C LEU A 394 -2.78 -2.46 55.49
N PHE A 395 -3.50 -2.49 54.36
CA PHE A 395 -3.29 -1.60 53.20
C PHE A 395 -1.92 -1.66 52.50
N ILE A 396 -0.97 -2.46 53.00
CA ILE A 396 0.36 -2.65 52.37
C ILE A 396 0.43 -4.00 51.68
N GLN A 397 0.02 -5.07 52.38
CA GLN A 397 -0.01 -6.41 51.82
C GLN A 397 -1.25 -6.59 50.93
N PRO A 398 -1.09 -7.07 49.68
CA PRO A 398 -2.21 -7.35 48.80
C PRO A 398 -3.03 -8.54 49.31
N GLY A 399 -4.33 -8.49 49.04
CA GLY A 399 -5.27 -9.57 49.20
C GLY A 399 -5.12 -10.67 48.15
N LEU A 400 -5.83 -11.77 48.38
CA LEU A 400 -5.92 -12.86 47.40
C LEU A 400 -6.98 -12.54 46.35
N PRO A 401 -6.68 -12.62 45.04
CA PRO A 401 -7.66 -12.30 43.98
C PRO A 401 -8.97 -13.08 44.07
N SER A 402 -8.92 -14.35 44.48
CA SER A 402 -10.09 -15.19 44.69
C SER A 402 -10.98 -14.70 45.85
N GLU A 403 -10.36 -14.20 46.94
CA GLU A 403 -11.09 -13.60 48.05
C GLU A 403 -11.70 -12.26 47.65
N ILE A 404 -10.98 -11.43 46.88
CA ILE A 404 -11.48 -10.14 46.38
C ILE A 404 -12.70 -10.35 45.47
N SER A 405 -12.65 -11.34 44.57
CA SER A 405 -13.81 -11.72 43.75
C SER A 405 -14.99 -12.17 44.62
N ALA A 406 -14.75 -13.01 45.63
CA ALA A 406 -15.79 -13.45 46.57
C ALA A 406 -16.38 -12.29 47.39
N ILE A 407 -15.56 -11.36 47.86
CA ILE A 407 -15.98 -10.14 48.57
C ILE A 407 -16.84 -9.26 47.67
N ARG A 408 -16.41 -9.03 46.43
CA ARG A 408 -17.20 -8.27 45.45
C ARG A 408 -18.54 -8.95 45.19
N HIS A 409 -18.54 -10.25 44.94
CA HIS A 409 -19.77 -11.01 44.75
C HIS A 409 -20.70 -10.91 45.97
N TRP A 410 -20.13 -10.95 47.18
CA TRP A 410 -20.88 -10.74 48.42
C TRP A 410 -21.48 -9.33 48.49
N LEU A 411 -20.74 -8.28 48.12
CA LEU A 411 -21.24 -6.90 48.11
C LEU A 411 -22.33 -6.68 47.05
N ASP A 412 -22.21 -7.33 45.89
CA ASP A 412 -23.18 -7.18 44.80
C ASP A 412 -24.54 -7.84 45.12
N ASN A 413 -24.53 -8.95 45.88
CA ASN A 413 -25.72 -9.73 46.21
C ASN A 413 -26.26 -9.48 47.63
N TRP A 414 -25.41 -9.01 48.54
CA TRP A 414 -25.52 -9.16 50.00
C TRP A 414 -25.76 -10.62 50.42
N SER A 415 -25.40 -10.97 51.65
CA SER A 415 -25.65 -12.31 52.17
C SER A 415 -25.97 -12.28 53.65
N LEU A 416 -26.72 -13.29 54.09
CA LEU A 416 -26.94 -13.58 55.50
C LEU A 416 -25.69 -14.16 56.16
N VAL A 417 -24.76 -14.70 55.37
CA VAL A 417 -23.45 -15.16 55.85
C VAL A 417 -22.54 -13.94 56.04
N PRO A 418 -21.82 -13.82 57.18
CA PRO A 418 -20.85 -12.74 57.38
C PRO A 418 -19.85 -12.66 56.23
N LEU A 419 -19.40 -11.44 55.90
CA LEU A 419 -18.39 -11.21 54.87
C LEU A 419 -17.15 -12.09 55.15
N GLN A 420 -16.75 -12.88 54.16
CA GLN A 420 -15.63 -13.82 54.24
C GLN A 420 -14.41 -13.25 53.52
N GLY A 421 -13.23 -13.72 53.91
CA GLY A 421 -11.94 -13.31 53.33
C GLY A 421 -10.98 -12.80 54.39
N SER A 422 -9.69 -12.73 54.05
CA SER A 422 -8.71 -12.11 54.93
C SER A 422 -8.94 -10.60 55.03
N VAL A 423 -8.54 -10.02 56.17
CA VAL A 423 -8.58 -8.56 56.38
C VAL A 423 -7.77 -7.79 55.33
N HIS A 424 -6.75 -8.40 54.73
CA HIS A 424 -5.99 -7.82 53.61
C HIS A 424 -6.83 -7.74 52.34
N SER A 425 -7.57 -8.81 52.00
CA SER A 425 -8.49 -8.82 50.85
C SER A 425 -9.67 -7.85 51.03
N VAL A 426 -10.20 -7.70 52.26
CA VAL A 426 -11.23 -6.70 52.56
C VAL A 426 -10.69 -5.28 52.43
N ALA A 427 -9.45 -5.04 52.88
CA ALA A 427 -8.78 -3.75 52.73
C ALA A 427 -8.55 -3.40 51.26
N GLU A 428 -8.06 -4.34 50.45
CA GLU A 428 -7.87 -4.12 49.01
C GLU A 428 -9.21 -3.95 48.29
N ALA A 429 -10.24 -4.71 48.63
CA ALA A 429 -11.58 -4.53 48.07
C ALA A 429 -12.15 -3.13 48.37
N LEU A 430 -11.86 -2.55 49.55
CA LEU A 430 -12.22 -1.17 49.86
C LEU A 430 -11.49 -0.19 48.94
N LEU A 431 -10.17 -0.35 48.75
CA LEU A 431 -9.40 0.50 47.84
C LEU A 431 -9.92 0.41 46.41
N LEU A 432 -10.18 -0.80 45.92
CA LEU A 432 -10.72 -1.05 44.58
C LEU A 432 -12.12 -0.46 44.41
N LEU A 433 -12.98 -0.54 45.43
CA LEU A 433 -14.33 0.05 45.38
C LEU A 433 -14.23 1.57 45.23
N LEU A 434 -13.40 2.22 46.05
CA LEU A 434 -13.20 3.66 46.01
C LEU A 434 -12.54 4.13 44.70
N ASP A 435 -11.52 3.41 44.21
CA ASP A 435 -10.83 3.70 42.95
C ASP A 435 -11.71 3.43 41.70
N SER A 436 -12.71 2.56 41.83
CA SER A 436 -13.67 2.28 40.74
C SER A 436 -14.77 3.32 40.60
N THR A 437 -14.91 4.25 41.55
CA THR A 437 -15.99 5.25 41.50
C THR A 437 -15.83 6.17 40.28
N PRO A 438 -16.94 6.61 39.64
CA PRO A 438 -16.85 7.45 38.44
C PRO A 438 -16.25 8.83 38.70
N GLU A 439 -16.37 9.29 39.94
CA GLU A 439 -15.72 10.50 40.44
C GLU A 439 -15.12 10.19 41.81
N PRO A 440 -13.87 10.60 42.06
CA PRO A 440 -13.22 10.40 43.34
C PRO A 440 -14.01 11.03 44.50
N ILE A 441 -13.80 10.52 45.72
CA ILE A 441 -14.43 11.06 46.94
C ILE A 441 -14.21 12.58 47.05
N VAL A 442 -13.02 13.06 46.69
CA VAL A 442 -12.76 14.48 46.51
C VAL A 442 -12.91 14.76 45.00
N PRO A 443 -13.96 15.46 44.54
CA PRO A 443 -14.18 15.77 43.12
C PRO A 443 -12.97 16.41 42.43
N TYR A 444 -12.76 16.10 41.16
CA TYR A 444 -11.66 16.67 40.36
C TYR A 444 -11.68 18.21 40.35
N GLU A 445 -12.88 18.82 40.40
CA GLU A 445 -13.08 20.27 40.41
C GLU A 445 -12.41 20.96 41.60
N VAL A 446 -12.26 20.27 42.74
CA VAL A 446 -11.66 20.84 43.96
C VAL A 446 -10.23 20.36 44.19
N HIS A 447 -9.65 19.53 43.32
CA HIS A 447 -8.28 19.00 43.49
C HIS A 447 -7.22 20.10 43.57
N HIS A 448 -7.24 21.06 42.64
CA HIS A 448 -6.27 22.16 42.62
C HIS A 448 -6.32 22.98 43.91
N ARG A 449 -7.53 23.38 44.32
CA ARG A 449 -7.76 24.12 45.57
C ARG A 449 -7.31 23.33 46.79
N SER A 450 -7.49 22.00 46.77
CA SER A 450 -7.05 21.11 47.85
C SER A 450 -5.54 21.08 47.98
N LEU A 451 -4.81 21.07 46.86
CA LEU A 451 -3.34 21.10 46.85
C LEU A 451 -2.79 22.45 47.33
N GLU A 452 -3.36 23.56 46.88
CA GLU A 452 -2.96 24.92 47.32
C GLU A 452 -3.20 25.12 48.83
N SER A 453 -4.29 24.55 49.33
CA SER A 453 -4.70 24.69 50.74
C SER A 453 -4.04 23.67 51.67
N ALA A 454 -3.24 22.72 51.16
CA ALA A 454 -2.77 21.56 51.90
C ALA A 454 -1.99 21.88 53.20
N SER A 455 -1.34 23.04 53.26
CA SER A 455 -0.61 23.52 54.45
C SER A 455 -1.50 24.25 55.48
N ASN A 456 -2.77 24.51 55.17
CA ASN A 456 -3.70 25.27 56.00
C ASN A 456 -4.95 24.46 56.36
N TYR A 457 -4.99 23.98 57.61
CA TYR A 457 -6.10 23.18 58.12
C TYR A 457 -7.48 23.85 57.98
N LEU A 458 -7.59 25.17 58.20
CA LEU A 458 -8.89 25.85 58.14
C LEU A 458 -9.43 25.89 56.71
N GLN A 459 -8.55 26.09 55.73
CA GLN A 459 -8.91 26.06 54.31
C GLN A 459 -9.24 24.63 53.84
N CYS A 460 -8.46 23.62 54.24
CA CYS A 460 -8.80 22.21 53.99
C CYS A 460 -10.18 21.85 54.57
N LYS A 461 -10.47 22.29 55.80
CA LYS A 461 -11.77 22.05 56.43
C LYS A 461 -12.92 22.72 55.68
N GLN A 462 -12.72 23.93 55.15
CA GLN A 462 -13.71 24.60 54.31
C GLN A 462 -14.00 23.81 53.02
N ILE A 463 -12.95 23.34 52.34
CA ILE A 463 -13.10 22.50 51.13
C ILE A 463 -13.89 21.23 51.44
N VAL A 464 -13.60 20.56 52.56
CA VAL A 464 -14.35 19.36 52.98
C VAL A 464 -15.83 19.66 53.21
N GLN A 465 -16.20 20.86 53.70
CA GLN A 465 -17.60 21.25 53.87
C GLN A 465 -18.32 21.52 52.55
N GLU A 466 -17.59 21.94 51.52
CA GLU A 466 -18.09 22.20 50.16
C GLU A 466 -18.26 20.92 49.33
N LEU A 467 -17.73 19.78 49.77
CA LEU A 467 -17.90 18.49 49.08
C LEU A 467 -19.40 18.11 48.97
N PRO A 468 -19.79 17.40 47.89
CA PRO A 468 -21.12 16.83 47.76
C PRO A 468 -21.51 16.01 49.00
N TYR A 469 -22.80 15.98 49.35
CA TYR A 469 -23.27 15.40 50.62
C TYR A 469 -22.74 13.98 50.88
N HIS A 470 -22.86 13.07 49.91
CA HIS A 470 -22.38 11.69 50.03
C HIS A 470 -20.85 11.61 50.09
N SER A 471 -20.16 12.33 49.21
CA SER A 471 -18.70 12.44 49.18
C SER A 471 -18.13 12.95 50.51
N LYS A 472 -18.72 14.00 51.09
CA LYS A 472 -18.35 14.57 52.38
C LYS A 472 -18.48 13.55 53.50
N ASN A 473 -19.61 12.84 53.56
CA ASN A 473 -19.85 11.85 54.59
C ASN A 473 -18.88 10.67 54.49
N VAL A 474 -18.64 10.16 53.27
CA VAL A 474 -17.64 9.11 53.01
C VAL A 474 -16.24 9.58 53.40
N PHE A 475 -15.85 10.79 53.02
CA PHE A 475 -14.55 11.37 53.40
C PHE A 475 -14.37 11.42 54.92
N ILE A 476 -15.35 11.99 55.63
CA ILE A 476 -15.29 12.10 57.10
C ILE A 476 -15.27 10.71 57.74
N TYR A 477 -16.11 9.79 57.25
CA TYR A 477 -16.18 8.42 57.77
C TYR A 477 -14.85 7.69 57.63
N LEU A 478 -14.21 7.75 56.46
CA LEU A 478 -12.89 7.16 56.23
C LEU A 478 -11.82 7.85 57.09
N CYS A 479 -11.81 9.18 57.20
CA CYS A 479 -10.86 9.87 58.07
C CYS A 479 -11.00 9.45 59.55
N LEU A 480 -12.22 9.24 60.04
CA LEU A 480 -12.44 8.76 61.41
C LEU A 480 -11.92 7.33 61.59
N PHE A 481 -12.20 6.45 60.64
CA PHE A 481 -11.70 5.08 60.65
C PHE A 481 -10.16 5.01 60.59
N LEU A 482 -9.53 5.77 59.68
CA LEU A 482 -8.07 5.83 59.56
C LEU A 482 -7.42 6.40 60.83
N ARG A 483 -8.05 7.40 61.47
CA ARG A 483 -7.58 7.92 62.77
C ARG A 483 -7.67 6.89 63.88
N GLU A 484 -8.70 6.06 63.89
CA GLU A 484 -8.82 4.96 64.84
C GLU A 484 -7.74 3.90 64.57
N LEU A 485 -7.40 3.59 63.32
CA LEU A 485 -6.29 2.67 63.01
C LEU A 485 -4.96 3.15 63.59
N LEU A 486 -4.72 4.47 63.58
CA LEU A 486 -3.50 5.06 64.14
C LEU A 486 -3.41 4.94 65.68
N THR A 487 -4.53 4.78 66.41
CA THR A 487 -4.49 4.53 67.85
C THR A 487 -3.94 3.13 68.18
N HIS A 488 -3.90 2.23 67.19
CA HIS A 488 -3.36 0.87 67.27
C HIS A 488 -2.03 0.69 66.52
N SER A 489 -1.30 1.78 66.25
CA SER A 489 -0.04 1.79 65.47
C SER A 489 1.04 0.85 66.02
N GLU A 490 1.09 0.61 67.34
CA GLU A 490 2.01 -0.35 67.95
C GLU A 490 1.74 -1.80 67.52
N ASP A 491 0.47 -2.16 67.27
CA ASP A 491 0.06 -3.51 66.89
C ASP A 491 0.07 -3.70 65.37
N ASN A 492 -0.50 -2.74 64.62
CA ASN A 492 -0.70 -2.87 63.17
C ASN A 492 0.47 -2.32 62.32
N GLY A 493 1.39 -1.57 62.94
CA GLY A 493 2.56 -0.99 62.28
C GLY A 493 2.26 0.14 61.28
N LEU A 494 1.07 0.73 61.31
CA LEU A 494 0.66 1.83 60.43
C LEU A 494 1.13 3.19 60.97
N ASP A 495 1.56 4.06 60.06
CA ASP A 495 1.92 5.45 60.36
C ASP A 495 1.16 6.46 59.49
N ILE A 496 1.25 7.74 59.84
CA ILE A 496 0.59 8.86 59.14
C ILE A 496 1.11 9.04 57.71
N LYS A 497 2.29 8.48 57.36
CA LYS A 497 2.83 8.61 56.01
C LYS A 497 2.29 7.53 55.07
N THR A 498 1.99 6.36 55.63
CA THR A 498 1.49 5.19 54.91
C THR A 498 0.00 5.33 54.60
N LEU A 499 -0.78 5.85 55.56
CA LEU A 499 -2.20 6.19 55.40
C LEU A 499 -2.38 7.57 54.78
#